data_AF-A0A523EKY0-F1
#
_entry.id   AF-A0A523EKY0-F1
#
_cell.length_a   1.000
_cell.length_b   1.000
_cell.length_c   1.000
_cell.angle_alpha   90.00
_cell.angle_beta   90.00
_cell.angle_gamma   90.00
#
_symmetry.space_group_name_H-M   'P 1'
#
loop_
_entity.id
_entity.type
_entity.pdbx_description
1 polymer ?
#
loop_
_entity_poly.entity_id
_entity_poly.type
_entity_poly.pdbx_seq_one_letter_code
_entity_poly.pdbx_strand_id
1 'polypeptide(L)'
;MGPGNLNFDNVTFFLNSMDTLVGDESFIALRNRRRKHRTLARVESQTRNYIEQRAREEAEAEREADKNLADAQRRLDAKVAEVRDRDDLDAQTKQIMARNLEEIENRRLDVQKSNIDAAKESAIRASEERMETQIRLIQSSIRSAAVLLPPIPVFLLGVYIFIRRQQREREGAVQAHRLRKGA
;
A
#
# COMPACT_ATOMS: atom_id res chain seq x y z
N MET A 1 18.75 1.05 -3.59
CA MET A 1 18.76 1.80 -2.32
C MET A 1 19.56 3.09 -2.52
N GLY A 2 18.90 4.23 -2.76
CA GLY A 2 19.59 5.51 -2.95
C GLY A 2 19.99 6.14 -1.61
N PRO A 3 21.18 6.74 -1.47
CA PRO A 3 21.67 7.34 -0.23
C PRO A 3 21.10 8.75 -0.02
N GLY A 4 19.77 8.90 -0.15
CA GLY A 4 19.09 10.19 -0.21
C GLY A 4 18.06 10.42 0.89
N ASN A 5 18.04 9.60 1.95
CA ASN A 5 17.08 9.76 3.03
C ASN A 5 17.73 9.79 4.42
N LEU A 6 18.88 10.46 4.53
CA LEU A 6 19.42 10.91 5.81
C LEU A 6 18.80 12.27 6.17
N ASN A 7 17.47 12.32 6.30
CA ASN A 7 16.77 13.51 6.77
C ASN A 7 16.81 13.53 8.31
N PHE A 8 18.02 13.60 8.87
CA PHE A 8 18.23 13.60 10.31
C PHE A 8 18.46 15.02 10.77
N ASP A 9 17.62 15.45 11.73
CA ASP A 9 17.80 16.29 12.94
C ASP A 9 19.18 16.93 13.27
N ASN A 10 20.13 17.05 12.35
CA ASN A 10 21.51 17.48 12.57
C ASN A 10 21.57 18.91 13.07
N VAL A 11 20.74 19.81 12.54
CA VAL A 11 20.67 21.21 13.00
C VAL A 11 20.12 21.29 14.43
N THR A 12 19.14 20.43 14.76
CA THR A 12 18.58 20.32 16.12
C THR A 12 19.61 19.78 17.10
N PHE A 13 20.35 18.74 16.72
CA PHE A 13 21.43 18.17 17.53
C PHE A 13 22.57 19.17 17.76
N PHE A 14 22.99 19.89 16.72
CA PHE A 14 24.08 20.87 16.81
C PHE A 14 23.74 22.03 17.74
N LEU A 15 22.58 22.69 17.58
CA LEU A 15 22.30 23.78 18.52
C LEU A 15 21.96 23.25 19.92
N ASN A 16 21.44 22.02 20.10
CA ASN A 16 21.21 21.48 21.46
C ASN A 16 22.56 21.30 22.18
N SER A 17 23.58 20.87 21.43
CA SER A 17 24.94 20.72 21.96
C SER A 17 25.56 22.09 22.30
N MET A 18 25.36 23.08 21.44
CA MET A 18 25.83 24.45 21.68
C MET A 18 25.13 25.09 22.89
N ASP A 19 23.81 24.95 22.99
CA ASP A 19 22.98 25.49 24.07
C ASP A 19 23.36 24.85 25.42
N THR A 20 23.65 23.54 25.44
CA THR A 20 24.15 22.83 26.63
C THR A 20 25.54 23.32 27.05
N LEU A 21 26.43 23.59 26.10
CA LEU A 21 27.79 24.10 26.38
C LEU A 21 27.79 25.55 26.88
N VAL A 22 26.80 26.34 26.48
CA VAL A 22 26.61 27.73 26.93
C VAL A 22 25.79 27.80 28.24
N GLY A 23 25.18 26.69 28.66
CA GLY A 23 24.39 26.58 29.90
C GLY A 23 22.96 27.12 29.79
N ASP A 24 22.44 27.32 28.57
CA ASP A 24 21.08 27.79 28.32
C ASP A 24 20.19 26.65 27.82
N GLU A 25 19.51 25.97 28.75
CA GLU A 25 18.64 24.83 28.43
C GLU A 25 17.21 25.24 28.01
N SER A 26 16.91 26.54 27.99
CA SER A 26 15.54 27.08 27.85
C SER A 26 14.82 26.59 26.59
N PHE A 27 15.56 26.35 25.51
CA PHE A 27 15.02 25.94 24.22
C PHE A 27 15.20 24.44 23.90
N ILE A 28 15.99 23.70 24.69
CA ILE A 28 16.27 22.27 24.48
C ILE A 28 14.99 21.45 24.62
N ALA A 29 14.18 21.72 25.65
CA ALA A 29 12.92 21.01 25.89
C ALA A 29 11.87 21.24 24.78
N LEU A 30 11.82 22.46 24.23
CA LEU A 30 10.91 22.80 23.15
C LEU A 30 11.32 22.14 21.83
N ARG A 31 12.63 22.09 21.55
CA ARG A 31 13.17 21.53 20.31
C ARG A 31 13.21 19.99 20.31
N ASN A 32 13.37 19.37 21.48
CA ASN A 32 13.24 17.92 21.64
C ASN A 32 11.79 17.41 21.50
N ARG A 33 10.80 18.31 21.54
CA ARG A 33 9.40 17.95 21.36
C ARG A 33 9.13 17.61 19.89
N ARG A 34 9.25 16.32 19.55
CA ARG A 34 8.86 15.82 18.22
C ARG A 34 7.38 16.15 17.96
N ARG A 35 7.09 16.83 16.85
CA ARG A 35 5.72 16.94 16.36
C ARG A 35 5.25 15.52 16.05
N LYS A 36 4.30 15.01 16.85
CA LYS A 36 3.56 13.81 16.46
C LYS A 36 2.78 14.18 15.21
N HIS A 37 3.26 13.78 14.04
CA HIS A 37 2.45 13.80 12.84
C HIS A 37 1.23 12.94 13.15
N ARG A 38 0.09 13.61 13.34
CA ARG A 38 -1.21 12.94 13.50
C ARG A 38 -1.64 12.51 12.10
N THR A 39 -0.88 11.59 11.53
CA THR A 39 -1.29 10.87 10.35
C THR A 39 -2.54 10.06 10.72
N LEU A 40 -3.38 9.77 9.73
CA LEU A 40 -4.58 8.99 9.94
C LEU A 40 -4.15 7.57 10.36
N ALA A 41 -3.97 7.33 11.65
CA ALA A 41 -3.42 6.08 12.20
C ALA A 41 -4.16 4.84 11.68
N ARG A 42 -5.47 4.99 11.41
CA ARG A 42 -6.32 3.97 10.78
C ARG A 42 -5.92 3.66 9.33
N VAL A 43 -5.59 4.69 8.55
CA VAL A 43 -5.10 4.55 7.17
C VAL A 43 -3.72 3.91 7.19
N GLU A 44 -2.80 4.40 8.03
CA GLU A 44 -1.45 3.82 8.14
C GLU A 44 -1.45 2.36 8.59
N SER A 45 -2.31 1.98 9.54
CA SER A 45 -2.42 0.58 9.97
C SER A 45 -2.94 -0.32 8.85
N GLN A 46 -3.88 0.17 8.04
CA GLN A 46 -4.39 -0.58 6.90
C GLN A 46 -3.33 -0.70 5.81
N THR A 47 -2.64 0.39 5.48
CA THR A 47 -1.53 0.40 4.51
C THR A 47 -0.38 -0.52 4.93
N ARG A 48 -0.06 -0.59 6.23
CA ARG A 48 1.03 -1.44 6.74
C ARG A 48 0.80 -2.93 6.47
N ASN A 49 -0.41 -3.43 6.69
CA ASN A 49 -0.74 -4.84 6.40
C ASN A 49 -0.58 -5.16 4.92
N TYR A 50 -0.98 -4.25 4.03
CA TYR A 50 -0.78 -4.42 2.59
C TYR A 50 0.70 -4.43 2.20
N ILE A 51 1.52 -3.53 2.78
CA ILE A 51 2.96 -3.50 2.56
C ILE A 51 3.62 -4.80 3.03
N GLU A 52 3.26 -5.29 4.22
CA GLU A 52 3.83 -6.54 4.74
C GLU A 52 3.43 -7.76 3.90
N GLN A 53 2.17 -7.84 3.49
CA GLN A 53 1.70 -8.93 2.63
C GLN A 53 2.41 -8.90 1.27
N ARG A 54 2.54 -7.71 0.68
CA ARG A 54 3.29 -7.49 -0.57
C ARG A 54 4.75 -7.92 -0.48
N ALA A 55 5.43 -7.51 0.58
CA ALA A 55 6.84 -7.88 0.78
C ALA A 55 7.00 -9.40 0.93
N ARG A 56 6.02 -10.11 1.51
CA ARG A 56 6.05 -11.58 1.60
C ARG A 56 5.83 -12.24 0.25
N GLU A 57 4.81 -11.80 -0.50
CA GLU A 57 4.51 -12.32 -1.83
C GLU A 57 5.69 -12.08 -2.80
N GLU A 58 6.31 -10.90 -2.77
CA GLU A 58 7.52 -10.61 -3.55
C GLU A 58 8.70 -11.51 -3.16
N ALA A 59 8.94 -11.70 -1.86
CA ALA A 59 10.03 -12.55 -1.37
C ALA A 59 9.80 -14.05 -1.64
N GLU A 60 8.55 -14.51 -1.75
CA GLU A 60 8.23 -15.87 -2.16
C GLU A 60 8.44 -16.07 -3.66
N ALA A 61 7.95 -15.13 -4.48
CA ALA A 61 8.13 -15.16 -5.93
C ALA A 61 9.62 -15.11 -6.34
N GLU A 62 10.42 -14.26 -5.69
CA GLU A 62 11.88 -14.22 -5.93
C GLU A 62 12.54 -15.55 -5.56
N ARG A 63 12.18 -16.14 -4.41
CA ARG A 63 12.72 -17.44 -3.99
C ARG A 63 12.35 -18.57 -4.94
N GLU A 64 11.15 -18.55 -5.50
CA GLU A 64 10.71 -19.55 -6.49
C GLU A 64 11.42 -19.35 -7.84
N ALA A 65 11.60 -18.11 -8.27
CA ALA A 65 12.37 -17.76 -9.46
C ALA A 65 13.83 -18.21 -9.34
N ASP A 66 14.49 -17.90 -8.23
CA ASP A 66 15.89 -18.27 -7.97
C ASP A 66 16.07 -19.80 -7.97
N LYS A 67 15.13 -20.54 -7.36
CA LYS A 67 15.14 -22.01 -7.39
C LYS A 67 15.00 -22.55 -8.81
N ASN A 68 14.04 -22.04 -9.58
CA ASN A 68 13.83 -22.47 -10.96
C ASN A 68 15.04 -22.19 -11.85
N LEU A 69 15.67 -21.03 -11.67
CA LEU A 69 16.92 -20.66 -12.36
C LEU A 69 18.07 -21.59 -11.98
N ALA A 70 18.26 -21.86 -10.68
CA ALA A 70 19.31 -22.75 -10.21
C ALA A 70 19.11 -24.19 -10.72
N ASP A 71 17.88 -24.68 -10.76
CA ASP A 71 17.56 -26.02 -11.27
C ASP A 71 17.76 -26.12 -12.79
N ALA A 72 17.39 -25.07 -13.54
CA ALA A 72 17.64 -25.01 -14.97
C ALA A 72 19.13 -24.96 -15.29
N GLN A 73 19.91 -24.15 -14.55
CA GLN A 73 21.37 -24.10 -14.70
C GLN A 73 22.01 -25.46 -14.45
N ARG A 74 21.62 -26.15 -13.36
CA ARG A 74 22.12 -27.50 -13.05
C ARG A 74 21.81 -28.51 -14.15
N ARG A 75 20.62 -28.43 -14.77
CA ARG A 75 20.25 -29.29 -15.91
C ARG A 75 21.07 -28.98 -17.16
N LEU A 76 21.37 -27.71 -17.42
CA LEU A 76 22.24 -27.32 -18.52
C LEU A 76 23.65 -27.87 -18.32
N ASP A 77 24.25 -27.64 -17.15
CA ASP A 77 25.60 -28.10 -16.83
C ASP A 77 25.73 -29.62 -16.97
N ALA A 78 24.72 -30.37 -16.51
CA ALA A 78 24.67 -31.83 -16.65
C ALA A 78 24.65 -32.28 -18.12
N LYS A 79 23.83 -31.64 -18.98
CA LYS A 79 23.77 -31.98 -20.40
C LYS A 79 25.05 -31.58 -21.15
N VAL A 80 25.67 -30.46 -20.77
CA VAL A 80 26.96 -30.03 -21.34
C VAL A 80 28.06 -31.03 -20.98
N ALA A 81 28.07 -31.52 -19.73
CA ALA A 81 28.99 -32.58 -19.31
C ALA A 81 28.76 -33.88 -20.10
N GLU A 82 27.51 -34.30 -20.27
CA GLU A 82 27.15 -35.48 -21.07
C GLU A 82 27.65 -35.37 -22.53
N VAL A 83 27.51 -34.20 -23.15
CA VAL A 83 28.03 -33.96 -24.52
C VAL A 83 29.56 -33.98 -24.56
N ARG A 84 30.24 -33.55 -23.50
CA ARG A 84 31.72 -33.58 -23.42
C ARG A 84 32.27 -34.99 -23.25
N ASP A 85 31.61 -35.82 -22.44
CA ASP A 85 32.05 -37.19 -22.10
C ASP A 85 31.72 -38.24 -23.18
N ARG A 86 31.00 -37.85 -24.25
CA ARG A 86 30.63 -38.74 -25.36
C ARG A 86 31.83 -39.18 -26.22
N ASP A 87 32.22 -40.45 -26.23
CA ASP A 87 33.38 -40.92 -27.00
C ASP A 87 33.16 -41.04 -28.52
N ASP A 88 31.92 -40.87 -28.99
CA ASP A 88 31.51 -41.04 -30.39
C ASP A 88 31.67 -39.79 -31.28
N LEU A 89 32.09 -38.66 -30.70
CA LEU A 89 32.13 -37.36 -31.37
C LEU A 89 33.55 -36.76 -31.39
N ASP A 90 33.88 -36.07 -32.49
CA ASP A 90 35.12 -35.28 -32.60
C ASP A 90 35.10 -34.07 -31.63
N ALA A 91 36.28 -33.66 -31.14
CA ALA A 91 36.44 -32.56 -30.18
C ALA A 91 35.83 -31.22 -30.66
N GLN A 92 35.93 -30.92 -31.95
CA GLN A 92 35.34 -29.72 -32.56
C GLN A 92 33.81 -29.81 -32.58
N THR A 93 33.25 -30.94 -32.97
CA THR A 93 31.80 -31.20 -32.94
C THR A 93 31.23 -31.10 -31.52
N LYS A 94 31.93 -31.66 -30.51
CA LYS A 94 31.53 -31.52 -29.09
C LYS A 94 31.46 -30.06 -28.65
N GLN A 95 32.45 -29.26 -29.04
CA GLN A 95 32.52 -27.85 -28.65
C GLN A 95 31.40 -27.01 -29.29
N ILE A 96 31.09 -27.27 -30.56
CA ILE A 96 29.97 -26.60 -31.26
C ILE A 96 28.63 -27.00 -30.62
N MET A 97 28.44 -28.29 -30.33
CA MET A 97 27.20 -28.79 -29.73
C MET A 97 26.99 -28.25 -28.31
N ALA A 98 28.05 -28.23 -27.49
CA ALA A 98 28.00 -27.65 -26.15
C ALA A 98 27.65 -26.15 -26.19
N ARG A 99 28.28 -25.38 -27.09
CA ARG A 99 28.00 -23.95 -27.24
C ARG A 99 26.56 -23.68 -27.69
N ASN A 100 26.08 -24.43 -28.69
CA ASN A 100 24.69 -24.30 -29.15
C ASN A 100 23.69 -24.63 -28.04
N LEU A 101 23.98 -25.65 -27.22
CA LEU A 101 23.14 -26.04 -26.10
C LEU A 101 23.10 -24.95 -25.02
N GLU A 102 24.27 -24.38 -24.66
CA GLU A 102 24.38 -23.24 -23.76
C GLU A 102 23.60 -22.04 -24.28
N GLU A 103 23.72 -21.70 -25.57
CA GLU A 103 23.04 -20.54 -26.16
C GLU A 103 21.51 -20.69 -26.16
N ILE A 104 21.00 -21.88 -26.50
CA ILE A 104 19.56 -22.17 -26.50
C ILE A 104 18.99 -22.11 -25.08
N GLU A 105 19.65 -22.73 -24.10
CA GLU A 105 19.16 -22.74 -22.73
C GLU A 105 19.32 -21.37 -22.06
N ASN A 106 20.41 -20.62 -22.31
CA ASN A 106 20.54 -19.24 -21.85
C ASN A 106 19.42 -18.36 -22.42
N ARG A 107 19.08 -18.51 -23.70
CA ARG A 107 17.97 -17.76 -24.31
C ARG A 107 16.63 -18.13 -23.69
N ARG A 108 16.41 -19.40 -23.34
CA ARG A 108 15.23 -19.84 -22.59
C ARG A 108 15.19 -19.25 -21.19
N LEU A 109 16.32 -19.24 -20.49
CA LEU A 109 16.44 -18.66 -19.16
C LEU A 109 16.13 -17.17 -19.19
N ASP A 110 16.64 -16.44 -20.17
CA ASP A 110 16.38 -15.00 -20.33
C ASP A 110 14.89 -14.72 -20.59
N VAL A 111 14.21 -15.53 -21.41
CA VAL A 111 12.76 -15.40 -21.62
C VAL A 111 11.99 -15.69 -20.33
N GLN A 112 12.39 -16.71 -19.57
CA GLN A 112 11.75 -17.02 -18.28
C GLN A 112 11.95 -15.87 -17.27
N LYS A 113 13.16 -15.33 -17.16
CA LYS A 113 13.44 -14.15 -16.32
C LYS A 113 12.58 -12.97 -16.74
N SER A 114 12.55 -12.66 -18.04
CA SER A 114 11.74 -11.56 -18.56
C SER A 114 10.24 -11.73 -18.27
N ASN A 115 9.71 -12.95 -18.34
CA ASN A 115 8.31 -13.23 -18.02
C ASN A 115 8.03 -13.07 -16.53
N ILE A 116 8.95 -13.51 -15.67
CA ILE A 116 8.85 -13.35 -14.21
C ILE A 116 8.91 -11.86 -13.84
N ASP A 117 9.85 -11.11 -14.42
CA ASP A 117 9.99 -9.67 -14.19
C ASP A 117 8.75 -8.91 -14.67
N ALA A 118 8.21 -9.24 -15.84
CA ALA A 118 6.98 -8.65 -16.35
C ALA A 118 5.78 -8.96 -15.45
N ALA A 119 5.66 -10.21 -14.98
CA ALA A 119 4.61 -10.61 -14.04
C ALA A 119 4.73 -9.84 -12.72
N LYS A 120 5.95 -9.73 -12.18
CA LYS A 120 6.27 -8.96 -10.97
C LYS A 120 5.91 -7.49 -11.15
N GLU A 121 6.31 -6.86 -12.24
CA GLU A 121 6.00 -5.45 -12.50
C GLU A 121 4.49 -5.22 -12.66
N SER A 122 3.78 -6.12 -13.35
CA SER A 122 2.32 -6.03 -13.47
C SER A 122 1.62 -6.15 -12.11
N ALA A 123 2.07 -7.08 -11.26
CA ALA A 123 1.56 -7.25 -9.91
C ALA A 123 1.88 -6.02 -9.08
N ILE A 124 3.07 -5.42 -9.25
CA ILE A 124 3.48 -4.20 -8.57
C ILE A 124 2.50 -3.07 -8.85
N ARG A 125 2.30 -2.76 -10.13
CA ARG A 125 1.38 -1.70 -10.58
C ARG A 125 -0.05 -1.95 -10.12
N ALA A 126 -0.55 -3.18 -10.26
CA ALA A 126 -1.92 -3.52 -9.84
C ALA A 126 -2.15 -3.29 -8.34
N SER A 127 -1.15 -3.51 -7.49
CA SER A 127 -1.27 -3.23 -6.06
C SER A 127 -1.18 -1.74 -5.74
N GLU A 128 -0.36 -0.97 -6.46
CA GLU A 128 -0.31 0.48 -6.30
C GLU A 128 -1.66 1.11 -6.65
N GLU A 129 -2.27 0.70 -7.75
CA GLU A 129 -3.61 1.13 -8.16
C GLU A 129 -4.68 0.78 -7.12
N ARG A 130 -4.65 -0.45 -6.59
CA ARG A 130 -5.56 -0.89 -5.52
C ARG A 130 -5.35 -0.07 -4.25
N MET A 131 -4.10 0.19 -3.87
CA MET A 131 -3.76 1.00 -2.70
C MET A 131 -4.30 2.42 -2.85
N GLU A 132 -4.06 3.07 -3.98
CA GLU A 132 -4.58 4.42 -4.22
C GLU A 132 -6.10 4.46 -4.18
N THR A 133 -6.76 3.46 -4.78
CA THR A 133 -8.22 3.36 -4.78
C THR A 133 -8.77 3.21 -3.37
N GLN A 134 -8.17 2.36 -2.54
CA GLN A 134 -8.58 2.19 -1.15
C GLN A 134 -8.34 3.46 -0.31
N ILE A 135 -7.21 4.13 -0.49
CA ILE A 135 -6.94 5.42 0.16
C ILE A 135 -8.01 6.44 -0.24
N ARG A 136 -8.35 6.51 -1.52
CA ARG A 136 -9.39 7.42 -2.04
C ARG A 136 -10.77 7.12 -1.42
N LEU A 137 -11.15 5.85 -1.27
CA LEU A 137 -12.43 5.44 -0.65
C LEU A 137 -12.49 5.76 0.85
N ILE A 138 -11.40 5.53 1.58
CA ILE A 138 -11.33 5.86 3.01
C ILE A 138 -11.44 7.38 3.18
N GLN A 139 -10.71 8.16 2.38
CA GLN A 139 -10.80 9.62 2.44
C GLN A 139 -12.18 10.15 2.04
N SER A 140 -12.81 9.58 1.01
CA SER A 140 -14.13 10.03 0.55
C SER A 140 -15.21 9.76 1.59
N SER A 141 -15.23 8.58 2.22
CA SER A 141 -16.20 8.26 3.28
C SER A 141 -16.07 9.19 4.50
N ILE A 142 -14.83 9.47 4.93
CA ILE A 142 -14.57 10.40 6.03
C ILE A 142 -14.99 11.82 5.67
N ARG A 143 -14.67 12.28 4.45
CA ARG A 143 -15.09 13.61 3.97
C ARG A 143 -16.62 13.72 3.88
N SER A 144 -17.28 12.70 3.33
CA SER A 144 -18.74 12.63 3.24
C SER A 144 -19.39 12.68 4.63
N ALA A 145 -18.87 11.91 5.58
CA ALA A 145 -19.34 11.97 6.96
C ALA A 145 -19.13 13.37 7.56
N ALA A 146 -17.96 13.98 7.39
CA ALA A 146 -17.66 15.31 7.92
C ALA A 146 -18.57 16.42 7.36
N VAL A 147 -19.03 16.29 6.10
CA VAL A 147 -19.95 17.24 5.47
C VAL A 147 -21.41 16.95 5.82
N LEU A 148 -21.80 15.69 5.96
CA LEU A 148 -23.19 15.27 6.17
C LEU A 148 -23.62 15.30 7.64
N LEU A 149 -22.69 15.13 8.59
CA LEU A 149 -22.99 15.10 10.03
C LEU A 149 -23.47 16.45 10.61
N PRO A 150 -22.90 17.61 10.25
CA PRO A 150 -23.30 18.92 10.78
C PRO A 150 -24.77 19.31 10.58
N PRO A 151 -25.44 19.07 9.43
CA PRO A 151 -26.85 19.45 9.25
C PRO A 151 -27.86 18.50 9.91
N ILE A 152 -27.47 17.31 10.37
CA ILE A 152 -28.39 16.30 10.93
C ILE A 152 -29.20 16.84 12.12
N PRO A 153 -28.60 17.51 13.14
CA PRO A 153 -29.36 18.05 14.26
C PRO A 153 -30.40 19.08 13.84
N VAL A 154 -30.07 19.94 12.86
CA VAL A 154 -30.97 20.98 12.34
C VAL A 154 -32.14 20.34 11.58
N PHE A 155 -31.85 19.33 10.76
CA PHE A 155 -32.87 18.58 10.04
C PHE A 155 -33.84 17.88 10.99
N LEU A 156 -33.32 17.19 12.02
CA LEU A 156 -34.14 16.55 13.05
C LEU A 156 -35.04 17.54 13.78
N LEU A 157 -34.54 18.74 14.07
CA LEU A 157 -35.32 19.81 14.69
C LEU A 157 -36.48 20.27 13.78
N GLY A 158 -36.23 20.41 12.48
CA GLY A 158 -37.25 20.73 11.47
C GLY A 158 -38.34 19.66 11.39
N VAL A 159 -37.95 18.38 11.33
CA VAL A 159 -38.90 17.24 11.32
C VAL A 159 -39.72 17.20 12.60
N TYR A 160 -39.09 17.41 13.76
CA TYR A 160 -39.78 17.45 15.05
C TYR A 160 -40.85 18.55 15.10
N ILE A 161 -40.52 19.77 14.66
CA ILE A 161 -41.47 20.89 14.60
C ILE A 161 -42.63 20.57 13.65
N PHE A 162 -42.34 19.99 12.48
CA PHE A 162 -43.37 19.62 11.50
C PHE A 162 -44.36 18.59 12.05
N ILE A 163 -43.87 17.51 12.69
CA ILE A 163 -44.73 16.50 13.32
C ILE A 163 -45.58 17.12 14.42
N ARG A 164 -44.98 17.97 15.27
CA ARG A 164 -45.68 18.65 16.37
C ARG A 164 -46.77 19.57 15.85
N ARG A 165 -46.53 20.27 14.73
CA ARG A 165 -47.54 21.11 14.05
C ARG A 165 -48.67 20.26 13.49
N GLN A 166 -48.35 19.18 12.80
CA GLN A 166 -49.35 18.31 12.16
C GLN A 166 -50.26 17.63 13.19
N GLN A 167 -49.74 17.24 14.36
CA GLN A 167 -50.55 16.69 15.45
C GLN A 167 -51.54 17.72 16.01
N ARG A 168 -51.10 18.97 16.23
CA ARG A 168 -51.98 20.06 16.69
C ARG A 168 -53.07 20.41 15.68
N GLU A 169 -52.78 20.38 14.39
CA GLU A 169 -53.77 20.63 13.34
C GLU A 169 -54.85 19.51 13.31
N ARG A 170 -54.46 18.26 13.58
CA ARG A 170 -55.41 17.14 13.74
C ARG A 170 -56.28 17.30 14.99
N GLU A 171 -55.71 17.73 16.12
CA GLU A 171 -56.47 17.99 17.35
C GLU A 171 -57.40 19.20 17.23
N GLY A 172 -56.96 20.26 16.53
CA GLY A 172 -57.77 21.45 16.24
C GLY A 172 -58.96 21.17 15.33
N ALA A 173 -58.81 20.28 14.34
CA ALA A 173 -59.91 19.84 13.49
C ALA A 173 -61.00 19.09 14.28
N VAL A 174 -60.62 18.31 15.30
CA VAL A 174 -61.56 17.60 16.18
C VAL A 174 -62.31 18.56 17.11
N GLN A 175 -61.65 19.63 17.59
CA GLN A 175 -62.31 20.67 18.41
C GLN A 175 -63.25 21.56 17.58
N ALA A 176 -62.86 21.96 16.36
CA ALA A 176 -63.72 22.73 15.46
C ALA A 176 -65.00 21.95 15.09
N HIS A 177 -64.90 20.62 14.97
CA HIS A 177 -66.05 19.76 14.69
C HIS A 177 -66.99 19.56 15.89
N ARG A 178 -66.50 19.77 17.13
CA ARG A 178 -67.32 19.76 18.36
C ARG A 178 -68.06 21.08 18.56
N LEU A 179 -67.43 22.22 18.27
CA LEU A 179 -68.08 23.55 18.37
C LEU A 179 -69.22 23.72 17.35
N ARG A 180 -69.16 23.09 16.17
CA ARG A 180 -70.23 23.10 15.16
C ARG A 180 -71.41 22.17 15.46
N LYS A 181 -71.29 21.25 16.42
CA LYS A 181 -72.37 20.36 16.87
C LYS A 181 -73.02 20.80 18.19
N GLY A 182 -72.50 21.87 18.80
CA GLY A 182 -73.00 22.42 20.07
C GLY A 182 -73.58 23.84 19.97
N ALA A 183 -73.83 24.33 18.76
CA ALA A 183 -74.63 25.51 18.45
C ALA A 183 -75.84 25.07 17.62
#